data_AF-A0A0X3TJD0-F1
#
_entry.id   AF-A0A0X3TJD0-F1
#
_cell.length_a   1.000
_cell.length_b   1.000
_cell.length_c   1.000
_cell.angle_alpha   90.00
_cell.angle_beta   90.00
_cell.angle_gamma   90.00
#
_symmetry.space_group_name_H-M   'P 1'
#
loop_
_entity.id
_entity.type
_entity.pdbx_description
1 polymer ?
#
loop_
_entity_poly.entity_id
_entity_poly.type
_entity_poly.pdbx_seq_one_letter_code
_entity_poly.pdbx_strand_id
1 'polypeptide(L)' 'MDIWQKIFLYLGAGLGAVMLIVAMIALGTAENGQLSVEGLQHLSGQMTSLYEVVRWFVYLWLISGIVLLVRFLMRIFGRR' A
#
# COMPACT_ATOMS: atom_id res chain seq x y z
N MET A 1 -3.14 -16.78 14.00
CA MET A 1 -2.25 -15.82 13.29
C MET A 1 -1.28 -15.23 14.29
N ASP A 2 0.00 -15.32 13.99
CA ASP A 2 1.03 -14.61 14.77
C ASP A 2 0.93 -13.09 14.56
N ILE A 3 1.64 -12.32 15.39
CA ILE A 3 1.60 -10.85 15.34
C ILE A 3 2.07 -10.30 13.98
N TRP A 4 3.06 -10.94 13.34
CA TRP A 4 3.58 -10.53 12.03
C TRP A 4 2.55 -10.79 10.92
N GLN A 5 1.85 -11.92 10.96
CA GLN A 5 0.74 -12.21 10.05
C GLN A 5 -0.42 -11.22 10.20
N LYS A 6 -0.76 -10.84 11.44
CA LYS A 6 -1.81 -9.85 11.70
C LYS A 6 -1.42 -8.47 11.16
N ILE A 7 -0.19 -8.03 11.44
CA ILE A 7 0.34 -6.76 10.93
C ILE A 7 0.33 -6.76 9.40
N PHE A 8 0.88 -7.80 8.78
CA PHE A 8 0.93 -7.90 7.32
C PHE A 8 -0.47 -7.87 6.69
N LEU A 9 -1.41 -8.64 7.24
CA LEU A 9 -2.77 -8.70 6.71
C LEU A 9 -3.52 -7.37 6.87
N TYR A 10 -3.60 -6.85 8.09
CA TYR A 10 -4.43 -5.67 8.37
C TYR A 10 -3.81 -4.38 7.84
N LEU A 11 -2.49 -4.23 7.94
CA LEU A 11 -1.81 -3.07 7.37
C LEU A 11 -1.88 -3.12 5.83
N GLY A 12 -1.74 -4.31 5.23
CA GLY A 12 -1.90 -4.50 3.80
C GLY A 12 -3.32 -4.18 3.31
N ALA A 13 -4.35 -4.65 4.03
CA ALA A 13 -5.74 -4.33 3.73
C ALA A 13 -6.02 -2.83 3.85
N GLY A 14 -5.51 -2.18 4.90
CA GLY A 14 -5.62 -0.74 5.09
C GLY A 14 -4.95 0.06 3.98
N LEU A 15 -3.72 -0.31 3.59
CA LEU A 15 -3.02 0.29 2.46
C LEU A 15 -3.80 0.13 1.15
N GLY A 16 -4.35 -1.07 0.89
CA GLY A 16 -5.20 -1.33 -0.27
C GLY A 16 -6.45 -0.45 -0.30
N ALA A 17 -7.14 -0.32 0.84
CA ALA A 17 -8.32 0.55 0.96
C ALA A 17 -7.97 2.02 0.69
N VAL A 18 -6.86 2.51 1.25
CA VAL A 18 -6.38 3.89 0.99
C VAL A 18 -6.09 4.10 -0.49
N MET A 19 -5.38 3.16 -1.14
CA MET A 19 -5.08 3.26 -2.57
C MET A 19 -6.33 3.25 -3.45
N LEU A 20 -7.34 2.44 -3.08
CA LEU A 20 -8.63 2.44 -3.77
C LEU A 20 -9.34 3.79 -3.65
N ILE A 21 -9.38 4.38 -2.45
CA ILE A 21 -9.98 5.70 -2.23
C ILE A 21 -9.25 6.76 -3.08
N VAL A 22 -7.92 6.75 -3.08
CA VAL A 22 -7.12 7.67 -3.91
C VAL A 22 -7.43 7.50 -5.40
N ALA A 23 -7.49 6.25 -5.88
CA ALA A 23 -7.83 5.97 -7.26
C ALA A 23 -9.24 6.47 -7.61
N MET A 24 -10.22 6.29 -6.73
CA MET A 24 -11.58 6.81 -6.92
C MET A 24 -11.62 8.35 -6.98
N ILE A 25 -10.89 9.03 -6.09
CA ILE A 25 -10.80 10.49 -6.08
C ILE A 25 -10.16 10.98 -7.38
N ALA A 26 -9.03 10.38 -7.79
CA ALA A 26 -8.34 10.74 -9.03
C ALA A 26 -9.23 10.48 -10.25
N LEU A 27 -9.91 9.34 -10.33
CA LEU A 27 -10.83 9.05 -11.44
C LEU A 27 -12.04 9.99 -11.45
N GLY A 28 -12.45 10.53 -10.30
CA GLY A 28 -13.47 11.58 -10.20
C GLY A 28 -13.09 12.89 -10.90
N THR A 29 -11.79 13.13 -11.15
CA THR A 29 -11.30 14.30 -11.88
C THR A 29 -11.04 14.01 -13.36
N ALA A 30 -11.43 12.83 -13.86
CA ALA A 30 -11.25 12.49 -15.27
C ALA A 30 -12.23 13.27 -16.15
N GLU A 31 -11.71 13.91 -17.20
CA GLU A 31 -12.51 14.62 -18.20
C GLU A 31 -12.62 13.77 -19.46
N ASN A 32 -13.83 13.65 -20.02
CA ASN A 32 -14.10 12.82 -21.21
C ASN A 32 -13.60 11.37 -21.09
N GLY A 33 -13.59 10.81 -19.88
CA GLY A 33 -13.10 9.47 -19.60
C GLY A 33 -11.57 9.31 -19.65
N GLN A 34 -10.84 10.43 -19.71
CA GLN A 34 -9.38 10.44 -19.67
C GLN A 34 -8.89 11.15 -18.42
N LEU A 35 -7.89 10.54 -17.78
CA LEU A 35 -7.20 11.13 -16.65
C LEU A 35 -6.02 11.93 -17.18
N SER A 36 -6.05 13.26 -16.97
CA SER A 36 -4.96 14.16 -17.38
C SER A 36 -4.12 14.58 -16.18
N VAL A 37 -2.87 14.97 -16.43
CA VAL A 37 -1.96 15.44 -15.37
C VAL A 37 -2.39 16.82 -14.88
N GLU A 38 -2.87 17.65 -15.81
CA GLU A 38 -3.40 18.99 -15.54
C GLU A 38 -4.63 18.89 -14.61
N GLY A 39 -5.51 17.93 -14.85
CA GLY A 39 -6.68 17.65 -14.02
C GLY A 39 -6.32 17.22 -12.60
N LEU A 40 -5.15 16.61 -12.39
CA LEU A 40 -4.67 16.18 -11.07
C LEU A 40 -3.80 17.22 -10.36
N GLN A 41 -3.40 18.30 -11.03
CA GLN A 41 -2.42 19.25 -10.50
C GLN A 41 -2.89 19.92 -9.20
N HIS A 42 -4.19 20.17 -9.06
CA HIS A 42 -4.79 20.72 -7.85
C HIS A 42 -4.75 19.76 -6.64
N LEU A 43 -4.60 18.45 -6.88
CA LEU A 43 -4.46 17.43 -5.83
C LEU A 43 -3.01 17.11 -5.48
N SER A 44 -2.04 17.64 -6.22
CA SER A 44 -0.61 17.30 -6.07
C SER A 44 -0.10 17.42 -4.63
N GLY A 45 -0.45 18.50 -3.93
CA GLY A 45 -0.06 18.70 -2.53
C GLY A 45 -0.66 17.65 -1.58
N GLN A 46 -1.94 17.32 -1.76
CA GLN A 46 -2.64 16.30 -0.96
C GLN A 46 -2.07 14.91 -1.23
N MET A 47 -1.81 14.57 -2.50
CA MET A 47 -1.22 13.30 -2.91
C MET A 47 0.21 13.14 -2.39
N THR A 48 1.00 14.22 -2.39
CA THR A 48 2.36 14.22 -1.84
C THR A 48 2.36 13.99 -0.34
N SER A 49 1.52 14.72 0.39
CA SER A 49 1.38 14.54 1.85
C SER A 49 0.90 13.13 2.20
N LEU A 50 -0.09 12.61 1.47
CA LEU A 50 -0.57 11.25 1.65
C LEU A 50 0.55 10.24 1.37
N TYR A 51 1.31 10.42 0.28
CA TYR A 51 2.45 9.56 -0.04
C TYR A 51 3.48 9.54 1.09
N GLU A 52 3.84 10.68 1.65
CA GLU A 52 4.82 10.75 2.74
C GLU A 52 4.37 9.97 3.99
N VAL A 53 3.07 10.05 4.32
CA VAL A 53 2.47 9.31 5.44
C VAL A 53 2.41 7.82 5.11
N VAL A 54 1.84 7.46 3.96
CA VAL A 54 1.65 6.06 3.52
C VAL A 54 2.99 5.34 3.38
N ARG A 55 4.04 6.03 2.91
CA ARG A 55 5.40 5.47 2.76
C ARG A 55 5.91 4.82 4.04
N TRP A 56 5.68 5.45 5.20
CA TRP A 56 6.09 4.86 6.50
C TRP A 56 5.33 3.56 6.80
N PHE A 57 4.03 3.53 6.54
CA PHE A 57 3.22 2.33 6.71
C PHE A 57 3.62 1.22 5.73
N VAL A 58 3.97 1.57 4.50
CA VAL A 58 4.49 0.63 3.49
C VAL A 58 5.81 0.02 3.97
N TYR A 59 6.72 0.80 4.55
CA TYR A 59 7.97 0.25 5.10
C TYR A 59 7.71 -0.72 6.26
N LEU A 60 6.80 -0.40 7.18
CA LEU A 60 6.42 -1.30 8.26
C LEU A 60 5.77 -2.60 7.71
N TRP A 61 4.93 -2.45 6.69
CA TRP A 61 4.30 -3.58 6.02
C TRP A 61 5.33 -4.48 5.34
N LEU A 62 6.28 -3.91 4.60
CA LEU A 62 7.34 -4.65 3.91
C LEU A 62 8.21 -5.44 4.90
N ILE A 63 8.58 -4.86 6.04
CA ILE A 63 9.32 -5.56 7.10
C ILE A 63 8.55 -6.81 7.54
N SER A 64 7.25 -6.67 7.81
CA SER A 64 6.41 -7.81 8.21
C SER A 64 6.34 -8.88 7.11
N GLY A 65 6.28 -8.48 5.84
CA GLY A 65 6.30 -9.39 4.69
C GLY A 65 7.61 -10.17 4.59
N ILE A 66 8.75 -9.50 4.77
CA ILE A 66 10.08 -10.14 4.76
C ILE A 66 10.18 -11.18 5.88
N VAL A 67 9.74 -10.85 7.10
CA VAL A 67 9.76 -11.79 8.24
C VAL A 67 8.94 -13.04 7.92
N LEU A 68 7.74 -12.88 7.35
CA LEU A 68 6.89 -14.00 6.98
C LEU A 68 7.49 -14.83 5.85
N LEU A 69 8.07 -14.18 4.84
CA LEU A 69 8.74 -14.85 3.73
C LEU A 69 9.93 -15.67 4.22
N VAL A 70 10.78 -15.12 5.07
CA VAL A 70 11.93 -15.83 5.65
C VAL A 70 11.46 -17.04 6.47
N ARG A 71 10.42 -16.89 7.30
CA ARG A 71 9.82 -18.02 8.04
C ARG A 71 9.30 -19.11 7.11
N PHE A 72 8.64 -18.72 6.02
CA PHE A 72 8.14 -19.64 5.01
C PHE A 72 9.28 -20.41 4.32
N LEU A 73 10.33 -19.70 3.89
CA LEU A 73 11.50 -20.29 3.26
C LEU A 73 12.23 -21.24 4.22
N MET A 74 12.47 -20.84 5.47
CA MET A 74 13.09 -21.72 6.47
C MET A 74 12.29 -23.01 6.69
N ARG A 75 10.95 -22.93 6.66
CA ARG A 75 10.11 -24.12 6.82
C ARG A 75 10.16 -25.06 5.62
N ILE A 76 10.33 -24.52 4.41
CA ILE A 76 10.41 -25.32 3.17
C ILE A 76 11.80 -25.93 3.02
N PHE A 77 12.85 -25.15 3.21
CA PHE A 77 14.23 -25.56 2.92
C PHE A 77 15.00 -26.08 4.15
N GLY A 78 14.54 -25.79 5.36
CA GLY A 78 15.17 -26.20 6.62
C GLY A 78 14.69 -27.56 7.17
N ARG A 79 13.77 -28.24 6.48
CA ARG A 79 13.42 -29.64 6.78
C ARG A 79 14.44 -30.57 6.11
N ARG A 80 15.56 -30.80 6.80
CA ARG A 80 16.30 -32.06 6.73
C ARG A 80 16.20 -32.73 8.09
#